data_AF-A0A2D5PW27-F1
#
_entry.id   AF-A0A2D5PW27-F1
#
_cell.length_a   1.000
_cell.length_b   1.000
_cell.length_c   1.000
_cell.angle_alpha   90.00
_cell.angle_beta   90.00
_cell.angle_gamma   90.00
#
_symmetry.space_group_name_H-M   'P 1'
#
loop_
_entity.id
_entity.type
_entity.pdbx_description
1 polymer ?
#
loop_
_entity_poly.entity_id
_entity_poly.type
_entity_poly.pdbx_seq_one_letter_code
_entity_poly.pdbx_strand_id
1 'polypeptide(L)' 'MKRMLILVLFLVAVAADTYAQCAMCKSVVESNIDGGSPIGSGLNDGILYLMAMPYLALAIIAFAWLRYNKRVKA' A
#
# COMPACT_ATOMS: atom_id res chain seq x y z
N MET A 1 -12.02 -13.11 29.62
CA MET A 1 -12.40 -11.69 29.41
C MET A 1 -11.28 -10.71 29.74
N LYS A 2 -10.70 -10.70 30.95
CA LYS A 2 -9.58 -9.78 31.30
C LYS A 2 -8.37 -9.84 30.36
N ARG A 3 -7.91 -11.04 29.98
CA ARG A 3 -6.78 -11.22 29.04
C ARG A 3 -7.07 -10.66 27.65
N MET A 4 -8.30 -10.82 27.17
CA MET A 4 -8.75 -10.29 25.88
C MET A 4 -8.84 -8.76 25.92
N LEU A 5 -9.33 -8.20 27.03
CA LEU A 5 -9.38 -6.76 27.24
C LEU A 5 -7.98 -6.11 27.24
N ILE A 6 -7.00 -6.76 27.89
CA ILE A 6 -5.60 -6.33 27.89
C ILE A 6 -5.02 -6.35 26.48
N LEU A 7 -5.30 -7.40 25.71
CA LEU A 7 -4.84 -7.56 24.33
C LEU A 7 -5.42 -6.47 23.41
N VAL A 8 -6.71 -6.16 23.58
CA VAL A 8 -7.39 -5.08 22.85
C VAL A 8 -6.80 -3.71 23.23
N LEU A 9 -6.57 -3.45 24.52
CA LEU A 9 -5.94 -2.21 24.97
C LEU A 9 -4.53 -2.03 24.39
N PHE A 10 -3.74 -3.11 24.36
CA PHE A 10 -2.40 -3.12 23.80
C PHE A 10 -2.39 -2.84 22.29
N LEU A 11 -3.29 -3.46 21.55
CA LEU A 11 -3.44 -3.23 20.11
C LEU A 11 -3.84 -1.78 19.79
N VAL A 12 -4.74 -1.19 20.57
CA VAL A 12 -5.14 0.22 20.44
C VAL A 12 -3.99 1.18 20.76
N ALA A 13 -3.20 0.87 21.79
CA ALA A 13 -2.04 1.67 22.16
C ALA A 13 -0.94 1.67 21.07
N VAL A 14 -0.71 0.53 20.41
CA VAL A 14 0.27 0.43 19.31
C VAL A 14 -0.24 1.06 18.01
N ALA A 15 -1.56 1.13 17.81
CA ALA A 15 -2.15 1.78 16.63
C ALA A 15 -2.00 3.31 16.63
N ALA A 16 -1.88 3.94 17.81
CA ALA A 16 -1.88 5.39 17.97
C ALA A 16 -0.65 6.10 17.36
N ASP A 17 0.49 5.39 17.25
CA ASP A 17 1.76 5.93 16.71
C ASP A 17 2.07 5.43 15.30
N THR A 18 1.05 5.02 14.55
CA THR A 18 1.21 4.88 13.10
C THR A 18 1.05 6.26 12.48
N TYR A 19 2.14 7.04 12.45
CA TYR A 19 2.27 8.11 11.48
C TYR A 19 1.84 7.52 10.14
N ALA A 20 0.76 8.01 9.55
CA ALA A 20 0.44 7.67 8.18
C ALA A 20 1.64 8.10 7.33
N GLN A 21 2.53 7.15 7.05
CA GLN A 21 3.82 7.35 6.34
C GLN A 21 3.62 7.93 4.93
N CYS A 22 2.37 8.05 4.49
CA CYS A 22 1.95 8.73 3.27
C CYS A 22 2.36 10.22 3.23
N ALA A 23 2.41 10.93 4.36
CA ALA A 23 2.74 12.36 4.40
C ALA A 23 4.25 12.65 4.52
N MET A 24 5.04 11.72 5.06
CA MET A 24 6.48 11.91 5.28
C MET A 24 7.27 11.78 3.97
N CYS A 25 6.90 10.83 3.10
CA CYS A 25 7.50 10.70 1.78
C CYS A 25 7.17 11.90 0.88
N LYS A 26 5.97 12.47 1.01
CA LYS A 26 5.52 13.63 0.24
C LYS A 26 6.28 14.91 0.62
N SER A 27 6.46 15.19 1.92
CA SER A 27 7.14 16.41 2.38
C SER A 27 8.65 16.39 2.09
N VAL A 28 9.30 15.23 2.20
CA VAL A 28 10.71 15.09 1.81
C VAL A 28 10.87 15.37 0.32
N VAL A 29 9.93 14.92 -0.52
CA VAL A 29 10.02 15.12 -1.97
C VAL A 29 9.70 16.56 -2.37
N GLU A 30 8.69 17.19 -1.78
CA GLU A 30 8.42 18.62 -1.99
C GLU A 30 9.65 19.46 -1.63
N SER A 31 10.32 19.15 -0.51
CA SER A 31 11.58 19.79 -0.11
C SER A 31 12.74 19.58 -1.10
N ASN A 32 12.79 18.43 -1.78
CA ASN A 32 13.80 18.13 -2.79
C ASN A 32 13.52 18.86 -4.12
N ILE A 33 12.25 19.05 -4.50
CA ILE A 33 11.84 19.82 -5.69
C ILE A 33 12.18 21.29 -5.50
N ASP A 34 11.84 21.86 -4.34
CA ASP A 34 12.13 23.27 -4.02
C ASP A 34 13.64 23.55 -3.95
N GLY A 35 14.45 22.52 -3.64
CA GLY A 35 15.92 22.55 -3.70
C GLY A 35 16.53 22.38 -5.10
N GLY A 36 15.72 22.25 -6.16
CA GLY A 36 16.18 22.11 -7.55
C GLY A 36 16.64 20.70 -7.95
N SER A 37 16.33 19.68 -7.14
CA SER A 37 16.70 18.29 -7.44
C SER A 37 15.73 17.64 -8.44
N PRO A 38 16.20 17.05 -9.55
CA PRO A 38 15.36 16.45 -10.59
C PRO A 38 14.64 15.16 -10.14
N ILE A 39 14.92 14.68 -8.92
CA ILE A 39 14.37 13.44 -8.37
C ILE A 39 12.84 13.53 -8.12
N GLY A 40 12.29 14.75 -7.96
CA GLY A 40 10.86 14.92 -7.68
C GLY A 40 9.92 14.91 -8.89
N SER A 41 10.43 15.07 -10.11
CA SER A 41 9.59 15.18 -11.32
C SER A 41 8.96 13.87 -11.80
N GLY A 42 9.36 12.72 -11.23
CA GLY A 42 8.82 11.39 -11.57
C GLY A 42 8.10 10.66 -10.43
N LEU A 43 7.93 11.30 -9.27
CA LEU A 43 7.40 10.59 -8.10
C LEU A 43 5.91 10.27 -8.21
N ASN A 44 5.10 11.16 -8.80
CA ASN A 44 3.66 10.90 -8.97
C ASN A 44 3.45 9.63 -9.83
N ASP A 45 4.23 9.48 -10.90
CA ASP A 45 4.24 8.27 -11.72
C ASP A 45 4.69 7.03 -10.91
N GLY A 46 5.69 7.20 -10.03
CA GLY A 46 6.12 6.14 -9.11
C GLY A 46 5.04 5.71 -8.11
N ILE A 47 4.29 6.66 -7.55
CA ILE A 47 3.16 6.39 -6.65
C ILE A 47 2.05 5.68 -7.43
N LEU A 48 1.70 6.18 -8.62
CA LEU A 48 0.69 5.57 -9.47
C LEU A 48 1.06 4.13 -9.84
N TYR A 49 2.33 3.87 -10.17
CA TYR A 49 2.86 2.54 -10.47
C TYR A 49 2.74 1.58 -9.28
N LEU A 50 3.19 2.01 -8.09
CA LEU A 50 3.11 1.22 -6.86
C LEU A 50 1.66 0.93 -6.45
N MET A 51 0.75 1.89 -6.63
CA MET A 51 -0.67 1.70 -6.35
C MET A 51 -1.37 0.81 -7.40
N ALA A 52 -0.99 0.87 -8.66
CA ALA A 52 -1.59 0.05 -9.72
C ALA A 52 -1.20 -1.43 -9.64
N MET A 53 0.03 -1.72 -9.22
CA MET A 53 0.58 -3.08 -9.11
C MET A 53 -0.31 -4.10 -8.37
N PRO A 54 -0.80 -3.85 -7.14
CA PRO A 54 -1.64 -4.81 -6.44
C PRO A 54 -2.95 -5.12 -7.17
N TYR A 55 -3.56 -4.14 -7.84
CA TYR A 55 -4.78 -4.37 -8.62
C TYR A 55 -4.53 -5.23 -9.86
N LEU A 56 -3.42 -4.98 -10.56
CA LEU A 56 -3.01 -5.79 -11.71
C LEU A 56 -2.70 -7.24 -11.32
N ALA A 57 -1.99 -7.44 -10.20
CA ALA A 57 -1.71 -8.77 -9.68
C ALA A 57 -3.00 -9.54 -9.36
N LEU A 58 -3.96 -8.90 -8.70
CA LEU A 58 -5.27 -9.50 -8.41
C LEU A 58 -6.04 -9.85 -9.69
N ALA A 59 -6.04 -8.97 -10.69
CA ALA A 59 -6.71 -9.22 -11.97
C ALA A 59 -6.12 -10.44 -12.71
N ILE A 60 -4.79 -10.57 -12.72
CA ILE A 60 -4.09 -11.71 -13.33
C ILE A 60 -4.45 -13.01 -12.61
N ILE A 61 -4.40 -13.02 -11.28
CA ILE A 61 -4.73 -14.20 -10.48
C ILE A 61 -6.19 -14.61 -10.71
N ALA A 62 -7.12 -13.66 -10.65
CA ALA A 62 -8.54 -13.91 -10.89
C ALA A 62 -8.79 -14.47 -12.29
N PHE A 63 -8.17 -13.89 -13.32
CA PHE A 63 -8.27 -14.37 -14.70
C PHE A 63 -7.72 -15.80 -14.86
N ALA A 64 -6.55 -16.07 -14.30
CA ALA A 64 -5.93 -17.40 -14.34
C ALA A 64 -6.81 -18.45 -13.64
N TRP A 65 -7.39 -18.11 -12.49
CA TRP A 65 -8.29 -19.01 -11.75
C TRP A 65 -9.56 -19.32 -12.56
N LEU A 66 -10.21 -18.31 -13.14
CA LEU A 66 -11.40 -18.54 -13.97
C LEU A 66 -11.09 -19.44 -15.16
N ARG A 67 -9.94 -19.26 -15.81
CA ARG A 67 -9.51 -20.09 -16.95
C ARG A 67 -9.19 -21.52 -16.52
N TYR A 68 -8.54 -21.71 -15.37
CA TYR A 68 -8.29 -23.02 -14.79
C TYR A 68 -9.61 -23.76 -14.49
N ASN A 69 -10.54 -23.11 -13.80
CA ASN A 69 -11.85 -23.72 -13.46
C ASN A 69 -12.66 -24.08 -14.70
N LYS A 70 -12.61 -23.28 -15.77
CA LYS A 70 -13.27 -23.61 -17.04
C LYS A 70 -12.65 -24.83 -17.73
N ARG A 71 -11.34 -25.06 -17.58
CA ARG A 71 -10.66 -26.24 -18.13
C ARG A 71 -10.90 -27.52 -17.31
N VAL A 72 -11.05 -27.39 -15.99
CA VAL A 72 -11.34 -28.53 -15.11
C VAL A 72 -12.79 -28.99 -15.22
N LYS A 73 -13.72 -28.08 -15.55
CA LYS A 73 -15.15 -28.39 -15.72
C LYS A 73 -15.56 -28.77 -17.15
N ALA A 74 -14.63 -28.73 -18.11
CA ALA A 74 -14.83 -29.19 -19.48
C ALA A 74 -14.27 -30.60 -19.63
#